data_AF-A0A2N5ZG20-F1
#
_entry.id   AF-A0A2N5ZG20-F1
#
_cell.length_a   1.000
_cell.length_b   1.000
_cell.length_c   1.000
_cell.angle_alpha   90.00
_cell.angle_beta   90.00
_cell.angle_gamma   90.00
#
_symmetry.space_group_name_H-M   'P 1'
#
loop_
_entity.id
_entity.type
_entity.pdbx_description
1 polymer ?
#
loop_
_entity_poly.entity_id
_entity_poly.type
_entity_poly.pdbx_seq_one_letter_code
_entity_poly.pdbx_strand_id
1 'polypeptide(L)'
;MRLLSSLALLIGLLLIGLNGNSQPWKSKLPAKKENNYTFFDYQNAFNEYWNGFNVQNGYYFDEKGNKRKAAGYKQFKRWEYMMQFKIDEQGNRIPAD
;
A
#
# COMPACT_ATOMS: atom_id res chain seq x y z
N MET A 1 -42.18 -5.57 4.12
CA MET A 1 -41.39 -4.61 3.33
C MET A 1 -40.13 -4.11 4.05
N ARG A 2 -40.20 -3.66 5.32
CA ARG A 2 -39.03 -3.16 6.09
C ARG A 2 -37.85 -4.12 6.23
N LEU A 3 -38.11 -5.42 6.47
CA LEU A 3 -37.06 -6.43 6.61
C LEU A 3 -36.33 -6.73 5.28
N LEU A 4 -37.06 -6.74 4.17
CA LEU A 4 -36.49 -6.94 2.83
C LEU A 4 -35.62 -5.76 2.39
N SER A 5 -36.06 -4.53 2.68
CA SER A 5 -35.27 -3.32 2.42
C SER A 5 -34.00 -3.25 3.28
N SER A 6 -34.07 -3.66 4.55
CA SER A 6 -32.88 -3.70 5.43
C SER A 6 -31.88 -4.77 5.00
N LEU A 7 -32.36 -5.93 4.55
CA LEU A 7 -31.50 -6.99 4.02
C LEU A 7 -30.83 -6.56 2.70
N ALA A 8 -31.58 -5.91 1.81
CA ALA A 8 -31.03 -5.37 0.56
C ALA A 8 -29.94 -4.30 0.81
N LEU A 9 -30.13 -3.44 1.83
CA LEU A 9 -29.14 -2.45 2.22
C LEU A 9 -27.86 -3.10 2.77
N LEU A 10 -28.00 -4.15 3.60
CA LEU A 10 -26.87 -4.89 4.16
C LEU A 10 -26.06 -5.61 3.08
N ILE A 11 -26.75 -6.26 2.13
CA ILE A 11 -26.13 -6.89 0.97
C ILE A 11 -25.42 -5.83 0.11
N GLY A 12 -26.05 -4.68 -0.13
CA GLY A 12 -25.44 -3.55 -0.84
C GLY A 12 -24.14 -3.05 -0.19
N LEU A 13 -24.10 -2.97 1.15
CA LEU A 13 -22.90 -2.57 1.89
C LEU A 13 -21.78 -3.62 1.82
N LEU A 14 -22.11 -4.91 1.86
CA LEU A 14 -21.13 -6.00 1.77
C LEU A 14 -20.44 -6.07 0.39
N LEU A 15 -21.14 -5.73 -0.68
CA LEU A 15 -20.61 -5.79 -2.04
C LEU A 15 -19.56 -4.69 -2.35
N ILE A 16 -19.53 -3.60 -1.58
CA ILE A 16 -18.57 -2.50 -1.77
C ILE A 16 -17.15 -2.91 -1.35
N GLY A 17 -17.00 -3.91 -0.46
CA GLY A 17 -15.72 -4.30 0.12
C GLY A 17 -14.83 -5.19 -0.75
N LEU A 18 -15.32 -5.74 -1.87
CA LEU A 18 -14.66 -6.86 -2.55
C LEU A 18 -13.62 -6.48 -3.62
N ASN A 19 -13.44 -5.20 -3.95
CA ASN A 19 -12.67 -4.80 -5.16
C ASN A 19 -11.47 -3.88 -4.89
N GLY A 20 -10.84 -3.96 -3.73
CA GLY A 20 -9.68 -3.15 -3.38
C GLY A 20 -8.37 -3.95 -3.34
N ASN A 21 -7.62 -4.02 -4.45
CA ASN A 21 -6.19 -4.34 -4.39
C ASN A 21 -5.47 -3.16 -3.73
N SER A 22 -5.45 -3.12 -2.40
CA SER A 22 -5.04 -1.93 -1.63
C SER A 22 -3.55 -1.57 -1.81
N GLN A 23 -2.72 -2.49 -2.30
CA GLN A 23 -1.26 -2.33 -2.37
C GLN A 23 -0.66 -3.05 -3.61
N PRO A 24 -0.85 -2.53 -4.84
CA PRO A 24 -0.36 -3.17 -6.08
C PRO A 24 1.17 -3.32 -6.12
N TRP A 25 1.89 -2.46 -5.42
CA TRP A 25 3.35 -2.52 -5.27
C TRP A 25 3.84 -3.79 -4.57
N LYS A 26 2.99 -4.53 -3.83
CA LYS A 26 3.40 -5.80 -3.21
C LYS A 26 3.79 -6.88 -4.23
N SER A 27 3.34 -6.76 -5.47
CA SER A 27 3.79 -7.63 -6.57
C SER A 27 5.30 -7.52 -6.85
N LYS A 28 5.95 -6.45 -6.37
CA LYS A 28 7.40 -6.21 -6.46
C LYS A 28 8.19 -6.74 -5.26
N LEU A 29 7.53 -7.36 -4.28
CA LEU A 29 8.25 -8.02 -3.20
C LEU A 29 9.09 -9.17 -3.77
N PRO A 30 10.29 -9.42 -3.21
CA PRO A 30 11.10 -10.57 -3.62
C PRO A 30 10.31 -11.86 -3.43
N ALA A 31 10.67 -12.90 -4.19
CA ALA A 31 10.07 -14.22 -4.05
C ALA A 31 10.06 -14.67 -2.58
N LYS A 32 9.02 -15.43 -2.22
CA LYS A 32 8.75 -15.86 -0.84
C LYS A 32 10.04 -16.35 -0.18
N LYS A 33 10.49 -15.64 0.85
CA LYS A 33 11.65 -16.00 1.66
C LYS A 33 11.18 -16.90 2.82
N GLU A 34 12.09 -17.72 3.33
CA GLU A 34 11.84 -18.53 4.54
C GLU A 34 11.67 -17.64 5.78
N ASN A 35 12.35 -16.50 5.81
CA ASN A 35 12.25 -15.47 6.84
C ASN A 35 11.24 -14.38 6.47
N ASN A 36 10.87 -13.56 7.45
CA ASN A 36 10.04 -12.37 7.24
C ASN A 36 10.74 -11.33 6.36
N TYR A 37 9.96 -10.57 5.59
CA TYR A 37 10.49 -9.43 4.83
C TYR A 37 11.06 -8.36 5.75
N THR A 38 12.20 -7.79 5.36
CA THR A 38 12.84 -6.67 6.06
C THR A 38 12.19 -5.33 5.70
N PHE A 39 12.51 -4.28 6.45
CA PHE A 39 12.16 -2.91 6.07
C PHE A 39 12.61 -2.56 4.64
N PHE A 40 13.83 -2.96 4.28
CA PHE A 40 14.38 -2.70 2.94
C PHE A 40 13.65 -3.47 1.84
N ASP A 41 13.17 -4.70 2.11
CA ASP A 41 12.36 -5.44 1.12
C ASP A 41 11.09 -4.66 0.76
N TYR A 42 10.40 -4.11 1.77
CA TYR A 42 9.21 -3.28 1.53
C TYR A 42 9.53 -1.95 0.86
N GLN A 43 10.58 -1.26 1.33
CA GLN A 43 11.03 0.01 0.76
C GLN A 43 11.40 -0.14 -0.73
N ASN A 44 12.17 -1.17 -1.07
CA ASN A 44 12.61 -1.43 -2.43
C ASN A 44 11.44 -1.77 -3.34
N ALA A 45 10.56 -2.70 -2.94
CA ALA A 45 9.38 -3.07 -3.71
C ALA A 45 8.47 -1.86 -3.99
N PHE A 46 8.26 -1.03 -2.97
CA PHE A 46 7.45 0.18 -3.09
C PHE A 46 8.09 1.21 -4.03
N ASN A 47 9.38 1.48 -3.86
CA ASN A 47 10.11 2.44 -4.69
C ASN A 47 10.18 1.97 -6.14
N GLU A 48 10.46 0.69 -6.38
CA GLU A 48 10.47 0.09 -7.72
C GLU A 48 9.14 0.28 -8.43
N TYR A 49 8.02 -0.02 -7.75
CA TYR A 49 6.69 0.16 -8.32
C TYR A 49 6.43 1.62 -8.72
N TRP A 50 6.78 2.59 -7.87
CA TRP A 50 6.47 4.01 -8.12
C TRP A 50 7.50 4.75 -8.98
N ASN A 51 8.67 4.17 -9.24
CA ASN A 51 9.79 4.83 -9.92
C ASN A 51 9.40 5.44 -11.28
N GLY A 52 8.66 4.68 -12.10
CA GLY A 52 8.26 5.10 -13.45
C GLY A 52 7.16 6.17 -13.50
N PHE A 53 6.52 6.50 -12.38
CA PHE A 53 5.33 7.37 -12.37
C PHE A 53 5.65 8.84 -12.08
N ASN A 54 6.91 9.19 -11.72
CA ASN A 54 7.30 10.56 -11.35
C ASN A 54 6.29 11.19 -10.35
N VAL A 55 6.05 10.50 -9.24
CA VAL A 55 5.02 10.91 -8.27
C VAL A 55 5.44 12.21 -7.59
N GLN A 56 4.63 13.26 -7.75
CA GLN A 56 4.83 14.56 -7.10
C GLN A 56 3.65 14.88 -6.18
N ASN A 57 3.94 15.18 -4.91
CA ASN A 57 2.94 15.50 -3.88
C ASN A 57 1.79 14.47 -3.77
N GLY A 58 2.08 13.19 -4.05
CA GLY A 58 1.13 12.07 -4.02
C GLY A 58 0.23 11.95 -5.25
N TYR A 59 0.61 12.57 -6.37
CA TYR A 59 -0.08 12.48 -7.66
C TYR A 59 0.93 12.17 -8.77
N TYR A 60 0.45 11.61 -9.87
CA TYR A 60 1.20 11.39 -11.10
C TYR A 60 0.33 11.65 -12.33
N PHE A 61 0.91 11.67 -13.52
CA PHE A 61 0.17 11.72 -14.78
C PHE A 61 0.24 10.36 -15.47
N ASP A 62 -0.91 9.83 -15.91
CA ASP A 62 -0.93 8.59 -16.69
C ASP A 62 -0.45 8.81 -18.14
N GLU A 63 -0.29 7.73 -18.90
CA GLU A 63 0.16 7.77 -20.31
C GLU A 63 -0.74 8.63 -21.21
N LYS A 64 -1.99 8.87 -20.80
CA LYS A 64 -2.96 9.71 -21.50
C LYS A 64 -2.97 11.16 -21.01
N GLY A 65 -2.04 11.53 -20.12
CA GLY A 65 -1.92 12.88 -19.56
C GLY A 65 -2.92 13.20 -18.45
N ASN A 66 -3.65 12.23 -17.89
CA ASN A 66 -4.61 12.50 -16.82
C ASN A 66 -3.92 12.50 -15.46
N LYS A 67 -4.25 13.48 -14.61
CA LYS A 67 -3.77 13.53 -13.22
C LYS A 67 -4.43 12.42 -12.41
N ARG A 68 -3.62 11.51 -11.86
CA ARG A 68 -4.03 10.39 -11.01
C ARG A 68 -3.49 10.55 -9.60
N LYS A 69 -4.27 10.14 -8.61
CA LYS A 69 -3.82 10.04 -7.23
C LYS A 69 -2.94 8.80 -7.09
N ALA A 70 -1.75 8.95 -6.52
CA ALA A 70 -0.91 7.83 -6.13
C ALA A 70 -1.48 7.23 -4.83
N ALA A 71 -2.48 6.36 -4.97
CA ALA A 71 -3.16 5.75 -3.83
C ALA A 71 -2.16 5.01 -2.92
N GLY A 72 -2.29 5.18 -1.61
CA GLY A 72 -1.38 4.61 -0.62
C GLY A 72 0.01 5.28 -0.53
N TYR A 73 0.40 6.15 -1.48
CA TYR A 73 1.77 6.66 -1.54
C TYR A 73 2.19 7.45 -0.30
N LYS A 74 1.40 8.47 0.07
CA LYS A 74 1.67 9.29 1.26
C LYS A 74 1.61 8.49 2.56
N GLN A 75 0.76 7.46 2.62
CA GLN A 75 0.65 6.60 3.80
C GLN A 75 1.93 5.76 3.96
N PHE A 76 2.42 5.17 2.86
CA PHE A 76 3.66 4.42 2.87
C PHE A 76 4.86 5.28 3.23
N LYS A 77 5.06 6.45 2.58
CA LYS A 77 6.18 7.34 2.90
C LYS A 77 6.16 7.84 4.35
N ARG A 78 4.96 8.03 4.93
CA ARG A 78 4.84 8.35 6.37
C ARG A 78 5.27 7.18 7.24
N TRP A 79 4.80 5.97 6.95
CA TRP A 79 5.21 4.76 7.65
C TRP A 79 6.72 4.55 7.55
N GLU A 80 7.28 4.68 6.36
CA GLU A 80 8.71 4.56 6.09
C GLU A 80 9.54 5.53 6.93
N TYR A 81 9.16 6.82 6.95
CA TYR A 81 9.81 7.83 7.78
C TYR A 81 9.76 7.50 9.28
N MET A 82 8.67 6.93 9.77
CA MET A 82 8.56 6.54 11.19
C MET A 82 9.37 5.28 11.51
N MET A 83 9.49 4.36 10.55
CA MET A 83 10.14 3.06 10.75
C MET A 83 11.65 3.12 10.59
N GLN A 84 12.19 4.03 9.77
CA GLN A 84 13.64 4.13 9.53
C GLN A 84 14.45 4.35 10.81
N PHE A 85 13.84 4.90 11.87
CA PHE A 85 14.48 5.12 13.18
C PHE A 85 14.33 3.93 14.14
N LYS A 86 13.64 2.87 13.72
CA LYS A 86 13.30 1.70 14.54
C LYS A 86 13.82 0.42 13.90
N ILE A 87 14.77 0.53 12.98
CA ILE A 87 15.33 -0.59 12.24
C ILE A 87 16.86 -0.60 12.36
N ASP A 88 17.45 -1.79 12.43
CA ASP A 88 18.89 -1.99 12.43
C ASP A 88 19.48 -1.84 11.01
N GLU A 89 20.80 -1.97 10.89
CA GLU A 89 21.50 -1.89 9.60
C GLU A 89 21.08 -2.98 8.61
N GLN A 90 20.49 -4.09 9.09
CA GLN A 90 19.98 -5.19 8.29
C GLN A 90 18.49 -5.02 7.94
N GLY A 91 17.84 -3.96 8.43
CA GLY A 91 16.45 -3.64 8.19
C GLY A 91 15.46 -4.41 9.07
N ASN A 92 15.93 -5.06 10.13
CA ASN A 92 15.07 -5.70 11.12
C ASN A 92 14.61 -4.68 12.16
N ARG A 93 13.43 -4.89 12.73
CA ARG A 93 12.91 -4.00 13.78
C ARG A 93 13.75 -4.12 15.04
N ILE A 94 14.29 -2.99 15.49
CA ILE A 94 14.95 -2.89 16.81
C ILE A 94 13.87 -3.13 17.88
N PRO A 95 14.12 -4.01 18.86
CA PRO A 95 13.21 -4.21 19.99
C PRO A 95 12.87 -2.87 20.66
N ALA A 96 11.62 -2.72 21.10
CA ALA A 96 11.28 -1.62 21.99
C ALA A 96 11.59 -2.08 23.41
N ASP A 97 12.38 -1.29 24.12
CA ASP A 97 12.72 -1.46 25.53
C ASP A 97 11.47 -1.53 26.43
#